data_AF-A0A662GF55-F1
#
_entry.id   AF-A0A662GF55-F1
#
_cell.length_a   1.000
_cell.length_b   1.000
_cell.length_c   1.000
_cell.angle_alpha   90.00
_cell.angle_beta   90.00
_cell.angle_gamma   90.00
#
_symmetry.space_group_name_H-M   'P 1'
#
loop_
_entity.id
_entity.type
_entity.pdbx_description
1 polymer ?
#
loop_
_entity_poly.entity_id
_entity_poly.type
_entity_poly.pdbx_seq_one_letter_code
_entity_poly.pdbx_strand_id
1 'polypeptide(L)'
;MRILNAFSRFTYSKMFSKLNKFLILKIVSCYAAGFLLLLIGAEVLNEIGLVVLVLDGSLVKKLIYVPDWYFDFLYPLLALFSALTLGKWGFALAFTTFSTFFGFRVVALVSSLTIAIVKTYRERLRVISGFSAAIIALELSTIAYYATRAGRIEVPLLEYSAYWDLAIRLFLSPLTPLIVVIFLTIGYILLVKSLFFKKEYENVEASKLYVTVGVLIALTVSYAIYSPLLNPGLRIIGVDTRVYYPRFIANATRYGLSYIIGKRERSLFVLMLYLLYLFVGEKTALILLTPITLTLYTIASYVMARELLGNRVAKYAALIAPLNYTITAGIFSAYYNNLVATSIIFFATALIEKWLKNRELKYFILAVLLLELAVYTHSFMAMFYSIVLGLYAVFKRGRTRAVLLLLAIAVAIQSLPSISFWVSKESAKAIAKAPLSFSENWWDGVDFVIYNCAAALAVNPLEWILAIIGALGARDLLLASWLTVGGSLSLFSSPQQWVLRWRSLYAIPLAIFQAKGLALLEERNRVSAYAMLAVQAAYTTASLTGILGV
;
A
#
# COMPACT_ATOMS: atom_id res chain seq x y z
N MET A 1 -33.83 -19.57 -58.38
CA MET A 1 -32.59 -19.26 -57.63
C MET A 1 -32.73 -18.02 -56.72
N ARG A 2 -33.82 -17.89 -55.94
CA ARG A 2 -34.05 -16.73 -55.03
C ARG A 2 -34.78 -17.06 -53.70
N ILE A 3 -34.86 -18.33 -53.30
CA ILE A 3 -35.54 -18.74 -52.04
C ILE A 3 -34.55 -19.27 -50.98
N LEU A 4 -33.28 -19.52 -51.33
CA LEU A 4 -32.28 -20.07 -50.40
C LEU A 4 -31.45 -19.05 -49.60
N ASN A 5 -31.60 -17.74 -49.85
CA ASN A 5 -30.82 -16.70 -49.15
C ASN A 5 -31.54 -16.01 -47.98
N ALA A 6 -32.80 -16.37 -47.69
CA ALA A 6 -33.55 -15.82 -46.56
C ALA A 6 -33.46 -16.68 -45.28
N PHE A 7 -33.16 -17.97 -45.39
CA PHE A 7 -33.10 -18.90 -44.25
C PHE A 7 -31.73 -18.98 -43.55
N SER A 8 -30.65 -18.51 -44.18
CA SER A 8 -29.31 -18.50 -43.58
C SER A 8 -29.01 -17.24 -42.75
N ARG A 9 -29.72 -16.12 -42.99
CA ARG A 9 -29.54 -14.86 -42.23
C ARG A 9 -30.39 -14.79 -40.95
N PHE A 10 -31.49 -15.55 -40.86
CA PHE A 10 -32.37 -15.53 -39.68
C PHE A 10 -31.94 -16.50 -38.56
N THR A 11 -31.21 -17.56 -38.91
CA THR A 11 -30.67 -18.55 -37.96
C THR A 11 -29.37 -18.08 -37.30
N TYR A 12 -28.49 -17.40 -38.04
CA TYR A 12 -27.25 -16.84 -37.46
C TYR A 12 -27.50 -15.69 -36.47
N SER A 13 -28.46 -14.80 -36.73
CA SER A 13 -28.84 -13.70 -35.82
C SER A 13 -29.46 -14.21 -34.50
N LYS A 14 -30.37 -15.19 -34.57
CA LYS A 14 -30.96 -15.81 -33.37
C LYS A 14 -29.95 -16.62 -32.57
N MET A 15 -29.02 -17.31 -33.22
CA MET A 15 -27.98 -18.10 -32.56
C MET A 15 -26.93 -17.22 -31.86
N PHE A 16 -26.51 -16.11 -32.49
CA PHE A 16 -25.66 -15.09 -31.84
C PHE A 16 -26.37 -14.41 -30.66
N SER A 17 -27.67 -14.11 -30.78
CA SER A 17 -28.45 -13.53 -29.67
C SER A 17 -28.62 -14.51 -28.49
N LYS A 18 -28.78 -15.82 -28.77
CA LYS A 18 -28.88 -16.86 -27.73
C LYS A 18 -27.53 -17.12 -27.06
N LEU A 19 -26.43 -17.15 -27.82
CA LEU A 19 -25.08 -17.26 -27.27
C LEU A 19 -24.75 -16.08 -26.34
N ASN A 20 -25.10 -14.85 -26.75
CA ASN A 20 -24.91 -13.66 -25.93
C ASN A 20 -25.77 -13.69 -24.66
N LYS A 21 -27.03 -14.11 -24.73
CA LYS A 21 -27.91 -14.23 -23.55
C LYS A 21 -27.39 -15.26 -22.55
N PHE A 22 -26.95 -16.44 -23.01
CA PHE A 22 -26.41 -17.47 -22.13
C PHE A 22 -25.08 -17.03 -21.49
N LEU A 23 -24.23 -16.32 -22.24
CA LEU A 23 -23.00 -15.75 -21.71
C LEU A 23 -23.27 -14.69 -20.63
N ILE A 24 -24.22 -13.78 -20.87
CA ILE A 24 -24.63 -12.75 -19.89
C ILE A 24 -25.17 -13.41 -18.62
N LEU A 25 -26.08 -14.37 -18.74
CA LEU A 25 -26.62 -15.12 -17.60
C LEU A 25 -25.51 -15.82 -16.81
N LYS A 26 -24.52 -16.38 -17.50
CA LYS A 26 -23.37 -17.02 -16.88
C LYS A 26 -22.48 -16.02 -16.14
N ILE A 27 -22.26 -14.83 -16.70
CA ILE A 27 -21.50 -13.75 -16.05
C ILE A 27 -22.24 -13.27 -14.80
N VAL A 28 -23.53 -12.91 -14.92
CA VAL A 28 -24.37 -12.47 -13.80
C VAL A 28 -24.39 -13.52 -12.69
N SER A 29 -24.57 -14.79 -13.04
CA SER A 29 -24.56 -15.91 -12.08
C SER A 29 -23.22 -16.06 -11.36
N CYS A 30 -22.09 -15.90 -12.05
CA CYS A 30 -20.77 -15.92 -11.38
C CYS A 30 -20.55 -14.69 -10.49
N TYR A 31 -20.98 -13.51 -10.93
CA TYR A 31 -20.82 -12.28 -10.16
C TYR A 31 -21.67 -12.28 -8.90
N ALA A 32 -22.93 -12.73 -9.01
CA ALA A 32 -23.82 -12.94 -7.88
C ALA A 32 -23.23 -13.91 -6.87
N ALA A 33 -22.61 -15.02 -7.33
CA ALA A 33 -21.98 -15.98 -6.42
C ALA A 33 -20.77 -15.38 -5.69
N GLY A 34 -20.00 -14.54 -6.36
CA GLY A 34 -18.89 -13.82 -5.73
C GLY A 34 -19.36 -12.81 -4.68
N PHE A 35 -20.43 -12.06 -4.98
CA PHE A 35 -21.06 -11.14 -4.03
C PHE A 35 -21.65 -11.89 -2.82
N LEU A 36 -22.27 -13.04 -3.08
CA LEU A 36 -22.83 -13.91 -2.05
C LEU A 36 -21.75 -14.45 -1.09
N LEU A 37 -20.56 -14.79 -1.60
CA LEU A 37 -19.42 -15.19 -0.74
C LEU A 37 -18.96 -14.05 0.18
N LEU A 38 -18.95 -12.80 -0.31
CA LEU A 38 -18.59 -11.64 0.50
C LEU A 38 -19.59 -11.45 1.65
N LEU A 39 -20.89 -11.52 1.34
CA LEU A 39 -21.96 -11.39 2.33
C LEU A 39 -21.91 -12.49 3.39
N ILE A 40 -21.78 -13.76 2.96
CA ILE A 40 -21.66 -14.89 3.89
C ILE A 40 -20.40 -14.74 4.75
N GLY A 41 -19.29 -14.30 4.17
CA GLY A 41 -18.07 -14.01 4.93
C GLY A 41 -18.26 -12.94 5.99
N ALA A 42 -18.89 -11.81 5.64
CA ALA A 42 -19.17 -10.72 6.57
C ALA A 42 -20.09 -11.17 7.73
N GLU A 43 -21.12 -11.95 7.43
CA GLU A 43 -22.04 -12.53 8.42
C GLU A 43 -21.32 -13.42 9.44
N VAL A 44 -20.49 -14.35 8.95
CA VAL A 44 -19.72 -15.24 9.81
C VAL A 44 -18.77 -14.46 10.72
N LEU A 45 -18.18 -13.38 10.20
CA LEU A 45 -17.33 -12.49 10.99
C LEU A 45 -18.11 -11.70 12.05
N ASN A 46 -19.33 -11.28 11.74
CA ASN A 46 -20.22 -10.60 12.69
C ASN A 46 -20.56 -11.53 13.87
N GLU A 47 -20.94 -12.79 13.58
CA GLU A 47 -21.32 -13.80 14.58
C GLU A 47 -20.15 -14.26 15.48
N ILE A 48 -18.95 -14.44 14.92
CA ILE A 48 -17.77 -14.84 15.71
C ILE A 48 -17.28 -13.69 16.61
N GLY A 49 -17.64 -12.45 16.28
CA GLY A 49 -17.10 -11.24 16.87
C GLY A 49 -15.67 -10.97 16.38
N LEU A 50 -15.32 -9.68 16.25
CA LEU A 50 -14.02 -9.28 15.74
C LEU A 50 -13.09 -8.89 16.88
N VAL A 51 -11.87 -9.42 16.85
CA VAL A 51 -10.79 -8.93 17.69
C VAL A 51 -10.15 -7.76 16.97
N VAL A 52 -10.33 -6.56 17.51
CA VAL A 52 -9.88 -5.30 16.93
C VAL A 52 -8.78 -4.71 17.80
N LEU A 53 -7.75 -4.15 17.16
CA LEU A 53 -6.74 -3.38 17.86
C LEU A 53 -7.29 -2.05 18.39
N VAL A 54 -7.04 -1.80 19.66
CA VAL A 54 -7.22 -0.49 20.28
C VAL A 54 -5.88 0.26 20.25
N LEU A 55 -5.94 1.58 20.39
CA LEU A 55 -4.79 2.48 20.26
C LEU A 55 -3.61 2.18 21.21
N ASP A 56 -3.83 1.38 22.25
CA ASP A 56 -2.81 0.90 23.19
C ASP A 56 -2.13 -0.40 22.75
N GLY A 57 -2.44 -0.91 21.55
CA GLY A 57 -1.92 -2.17 21.04
C GLY A 57 -2.67 -3.41 21.56
N SER A 58 -3.64 -3.24 22.45
CA SER A 58 -4.43 -4.35 22.99
C SER A 58 -5.47 -4.83 21.97
N LEU A 59 -5.73 -6.13 22.02
CA LEU A 59 -6.73 -6.80 21.20
C LEU A 59 -8.06 -6.83 21.96
N VAL A 60 -9.02 -5.99 21.56
CA VAL A 60 -10.36 -5.95 22.16
C VAL A 60 -11.36 -6.58 21.22
N LYS A 61 -12.16 -7.52 21.75
CA LYS A 61 -13.34 -8.01 21.01
C LYS A 61 -14.34 -6.87 20.87
N LYS A 62 -14.51 -6.36 19.65
CA LYS A 62 -15.62 -5.48 19.28
C LYS A 62 -16.62 -6.27 18.45
N LEU A 63 -17.88 -6.25 18.88
CA LEU A 63 -18.98 -6.54 17.98
C LEU A 63 -19.08 -5.37 17.00
N ILE A 64 -18.72 -5.61 15.74
CA ILE A 64 -19.14 -4.71 14.67
C ILE A 64 -20.56 -5.13 14.33
N TYR A 65 -21.53 -4.66 15.11
CA TYR A 65 -22.92 -4.91 14.82
C TYR A 65 -23.26 -4.22 13.50
N VAL A 66 -23.41 -5.00 12.44
CA VAL A 66 -24.10 -4.54 11.24
C VAL A 66 -25.56 -4.93 11.44
N PRO A 67 -26.50 -3.97 11.47
CA PRO A 67 -27.92 -4.29 11.47
C PRO A 67 -28.28 -5.00 10.16
N ASP A 68 -28.51 -6.31 10.25
CA ASP A 68 -28.66 -7.22 9.10
C ASP A 68 -29.91 -6.96 8.23
N TRP A 69 -30.99 -6.47 8.86
CA TRP A 69 -32.32 -6.40 8.23
C TRP A 69 -32.42 -5.51 6.98
N TYR A 70 -31.53 -4.54 6.78
CA TYR A 70 -31.52 -3.69 5.60
C TYR A 70 -31.00 -4.41 4.34
N PHE A 71 -30.16 -5.42 4.50
CA PHE A 71 -29.50 -6.13 3.39
C PHE A 71 -29.88 -7.61 3.30
N ASP A 72 -30.66 -8.09 4.26
CA ASP A 72 -31.22 -9.45 4.32
C ASP A 72 -31.85 -9.94 3.01
N PHE A 73 -32.53 -9.06 2.27
CA PHE A 73 -33.12 -9.40 0.98
C PHE A 73 -32.09 -9.77 -0.11
N LEU A 74 -30.82 -9.37 0.05
CA LEU A 74 -29.75 -9.68 -0.90
C LEU A 74 -29.37 -11.16 -0.90
N TYR A 75 -29.46 -11.86 0.23
CA TYR A 75 -29.12 -13.29 0.31
C TYR A 75 -29.96 -14.16 -0.63
N PRO A 76 -31.30 -14.17 -0.52
CA PRO A 76 -32.12 -15.00 -1.40
C PRO A 76 -32.05 -14.53 -2.86
N LEU A 77 -31.91 -13.22 -3.09
CA LEU A 77 -31.76 -12.65 -4.42
C LEU A 77 -30.47 -13.11 -5.10
N LEU A 78 -29.33 -13.00 -4.42
CA LEU A 78 -28.02 -13.41 -4.94
C LEU A 78 -27.92 -14.93 -5.04
N ALA A 79 -28.52 -15.70 -4.13
CA ALA A 79 -28.61 -17.15 -4.24
C ALA A 79 -29.38 -17.56 -5.52
N LEU A 80 -30.52 -16.90 -5.81
CA LEU A 80 -31.29 -17.13 -7.02
C LEU A 80 -30.48 -16.80 -8.28
N PHE A 81 -29.85 -15.62 -8.33
CA PHE A 81 -29.00 -15.23 -9.47
C PHE A 81 -27.82 -16.19 -9.65
N SER A 82 -27.20 -16.63 -8.56
CA SER A 82 -26.11 -17.60 -8.57
C SER A 82 -26.55 -18.96 -9.12
N ALA A 83 -27.79 -19.37 -8.84
CA ALA A 83 -28.37 -20.64 -9.27
C ALA A 83 -28.78 -20.72 -10.75
N LEU A 84 -28.91 -19.58 -11.46
CA LEU A 84 -29.42 -19.50 -12.85
C LEU A 84 -28.76 -20.45 -13.85
N THR A 85 -27.54 -20.90 -13.59
CA THR A 85 -26.77 -21.80 -14.48
C THR A 85 -26.38 -23.13 -13.85
N LEU A 86 -26.93 -23.45 -12.68
CA LEU A 86 -26.67 -24.71 -11.95
C LEU A 86 -27.76 -25.78 -12.17
N GLY A 87 -28.80 -25.46 -12.93
CA GLY A 87 -29.90 -26.38 -13.23
C GLY A 87 -30.87 -26.56 -12.06
N LYS A 88 -31.71 -27.60 -12.13
CA LYS A 88 -32.82 -27.82 -11.18
C LYS A 88 -32.40 -27.85 -9.71
N TRP A 89 -31.24 -28.44 -9.40
CA TRP A 89 -30.74 -28.53 -8.03
C TRP A 89 -30.26 -27.19 -7.48
N GLY A 90 -29.66 -26.34 -8.32
CA GLY A 90 -29.32 -24.97 -7.92
C GLY A 90 -30.57 -24.15 -7.61
N PHE A 91 -31.61 -24.27 -8.44
CA PHE A 91 -32.89 -23.60 -8.20
C PHE A 91 -33.58 -24.11 -6.94
N ALA A 92 -33.55 -25.42 -6.68
CA ALA A 92 -34.08 -25.99 -5.44
C ALA A 92 -33.38 -25.39 -4.22
N LEU A 93 -32.04 -25.33 -4.22
CA LEU A 93 -31.27 -24.70 -3.14
C LEU A 93 -31.57 -23.20 -2.99
N ALA A 94 -31.72 -22.46 -4.09
CA ALA A 94 -32.06 -21.04 -4.02
C ALA A 94 -33.47 -20.81 -3.47
N PHE A 95 -34.42 -21.69 -3.82
CA PHE A 95 -35.76 -21.68 -3.24
C PHE A 95 -35.73 -22.05 -1.75
N THR A 96 -34.87 -23.00 -1.34
CA THR A 96 -34.62 -23.28 0.08
C THR A 96 -34.10 -22.03 0.79
N THR A 97 -33.11 -21.33 0.24
CA THR A 97 -32.65 -20.04 0.79
C THR A 97 -33.82 -19.06 0.95
N PHE A 98 -34.62 -18.86 -0.10
CA PHE A 98 -35.75 -17.93 -0.08
C PHE A 98 -36.80 -18.28 0.98
N SER A 99 -37.18 -19.55 1.08
CA SER A 99 -38.24 -20.03 1.99
C SER A 99 -37.80 -20.08 3.45
N THR A 100 -36.50 -20.25 3.71
CA THR A 100 -35.97 -20.44 5.07
C THR A 100 -35.32 -19.19 5.66
N PHE A 101 -35.10 -18.12 4.88
CA PHE A 101 -34.31 -16.97 5.32
C PHE A 101 -34.83 -16.32 6.61
N PHE A 102 -36.13 -16.05 6.71
CA PHE A 102 -36.73 -15.35 7.86
C PHE A 102 -37.02 -16.24 9.09
N GLY A 103 -36.96 -17.58 8.95
CA GLY A 103 -37.32 -18.51 10.03
C GLY A 103 -36.23 -19.50 10.44
N PHE A 104 -35.29 -19.81 9.54
CA PHE A 104 -34.21 -20.78 9.71
C PHE A 104 -32.93 -20.26 9.01
N ARG A 105 -32.40 -19.14 9.51
CA ARG A 105 -31.26 -18.40 8.91
C ARG A 105 -30.04 -19.27 8.60
N VAL A 106 -29.69 -20.21 9.50
CA VAL A 106 -28.58 -21.16 9.29
C VAL A 106 -28.78 -22.01 8.03
N VAL A 107 -30.00 -22.51 7.79
CA VAL A 107 -30.33 -23.33 6.62
C VAL A 107 -30.20 -22.51 5.33
N ALA A 108 -30.63 -21.25 5.37
CA ALA A 108 -30.49 -20.32 4.26
C ALA A 108 -29.02 -19.99 3.95
N LEU A 109 -28.18 -19.80 4.97
CA LEU A 109 -26.74 -19.56 4.83
C LEU A 109 -26.02 -20.78 4.24
N VAL A 110 -26.30 -21.99 4.76
CA VAL A 110 -25.69 -23.23 4.26
C VAL A 110 -26.09 -23.50 2.81
N SER A 111 -27.36 -23.30 2.45
CA SER A 111 -27.86 -23.45 1.08
C SER A 111 -27.17 -22.47 0.12
N SER A 112 -27.06 -21.21 0.53
CA SER A 112 -26.39 -20.15 -0.22
C SER A 112 -24.89 -20.39 -0.39
N LEU A 113 -24.21 -20.84 0.67
CA LEU A 113 -22.81 -21.21 0.64
C LEU A 113 -22.56 -22.39 -0.30
N THR A 114 -23.44 -23.39 -0.27
CA THR A 114 -23.37 -24.56 -1.16
C THR A 114 -23.46 -24.14 -2.63
N ILE A 115 -24.42 -23.26 -2.98
CA ILE A 115 -24.54 -22.70 -4.32
C ILE A 115 -23.24 -21.99 -4.73
N ALA A 116 -22.71 -21.13 -3.87
CA ALA A 116 -21.51 -20.37 -4.14
C ALA A 116 -20.25 -21.25 -4.31
N ILE A 117 -20.08 -22.28 -3.47
CA ILE A 117 -18.97 -23.24 -3.55
C ILE A 117 -19.04 -24.03 -4.86
N VAL A 118 -20.20 -24.60 -5.19
CA VAL A 118 -20.40 -25.35 -6.45
C VAL A 118 -20.10 -24.46 -7.65
N LYS A 119 -20.54 -23.20 -7.59
CA LYS A 119 -20.28 -22.22 -8.65
C LYS A 119 -18.79 -21.87 -8.76
N THR A 120 -18.11 -21.69 -7.63
CA THR A 120 -16.67 -21.44 -7.57
C THR A 120 -15.87 -22.59 -8.15
N TYR A 121 -16.27 -23.83 -7.86
CA TYR A 121 -15.63 -25.02 -8.42
C TYR A 121 -15.73 -25.05 -9.95
N ARG A 122 -16.89 -24.69 -10.52
CA ARG A 122 -17.10 -24.69 -11.98
C ARG A 122 -16.48 -23.49 -12.70
N GLU A 123 -16.51 -22.31 -12.09
CA GLU A 123 -16.22 -21.03 -12.77
C GLU A 123 -15.30 -20.11 -11.96
N ARG A 124 -14.28 -20.70 -11.32
CA ARG A 124 -13.38 -20.06 -10.32
C ARG A 124 -13.01 -18.61 -10.64
N LEU A 125 -12.40 -18.35 -11.80
CA LEU A 125 -11.90 -17.00 -12.14
C LEU A 125 -13.01 -15.96 -12.22
N ARG A 126 -14.19 -16.32 -12.75
CA ARG A 126 -15.33 -15.42 -12.88
C ARG A 126 -15.99 -15.14 -11.53
N VAL A 127 -16.06 -16.14 -10.66
CA VAL A 127 -16.55 -15.95 -9.28
C VAL A 127 -15.59 -15.07 -8.49
N ILE A 128 -14.28 -15.25 -8.64
CA ILE A 128 -13.26 -14.34 -8.07
C ILE A 128 -13.42 -12.91 -8.62
N SER A 129 -13.69 -12.72 -9.92
CA SER A 129 -14.00 -11.39 -10.47
C SER A 129 -15.26 -10.80 -9.87
N GLY A 130 -16.29 -11.63 -9.63
CA GLY A 130 -17.51 -11.26 -8.92
C GLY A 130 -17.26 -10.76 -7.51
N PHE A 131 -16.50 -11.54 -6.73
CA PHE A 131 -16.08 -11.18 -5.38
C PHE A 131 -15.24 -9.90 -5.37
N SER A 132 -14.32 -9.76 -6.34
CA SER A 132 -13.51 -8.55 -6.50
C SER A 132 -14.35 -7.32 -6.84
N ALA A 133 -15.36 -7.46 -7.71
CA ALA A 133 -16.30 -6.39 -8.03
C ALA A 133 -17.16 -6.01 -6.82
N ALA A 134 -17.53 -7.00 -5.99
CA ALA A 134 -18.21 -6.77 -4.71
C ALA A 134 -17.37 -5.92 -3.76
N ILE A 135 -16.08 -6.25 -3.62
CA ILE A 135 -15.13 -5.44 -2.86
C ILE A 135 -15.05 -4.02 -3.44
N ILE A 136 -14.91 -3.84 -4.76
CA ILE A 136 -14.87 -2.49 -5.35
C ILE A 136 -16.13 -1.69 -4.97
N ALA A 137 -17.31 -2.29 -5.07
CA ALA A 137 -18.57 -1.63 -4.72
C ALA A 137 -18.63 -1.25 -3.24
N LEU A 138 -18.19 -2.15 -2.36
CA LEU A 138 -18.08 -1.90 -0.92
C LEU A 138 -17.13 -0.72 -0.64
N GLU A 139 -15.93 -0.77 -1.20
CA GLU A 139 -14.88 0.23 -0.95
C GLU A 139 -15.25 1.62 -1.47
N LEU A 140 -15.89 1.70 -2.65
CA LEU A 140 -16.41 2.96 -3.17
C LEU A 140 -17.54 3.51 -2.29
N SER A 141 -18.40 2.64 -1.75
CA SER A 141 -19.47 3.04 -0.82
C SER A 141 -18.87 3.55 0.50
N THR A 142 -17.81 2.91 0.99
CA THR A 142 -17.07 3.35 2.19
C THR A 142 -16.37 4.69 1.98
N ILE A 143 -15.75 4.91 0.81
CA ILE A 143 -15.18 6.23 0.47
C ILE A 143 -16.30 7.29 0.43
N ALA A 144 -17.46 6.96 -0.17
CA ALA A 144 -18.61 7.85 -0.20
C ALA A 144 -19.16 8.14 1.21
N TYR A 145 -19.17 7.14 2.11
CA TYR A 145 -19.51 7.33 3.52
C TYR A 145 -18.60 8.38 4.17
N TYR A 146 -17.27 8.21 4.06
CA TYR A 146 -16.33 9.17 4.64
C TYR A 146 -16.46 10.57 4.01
N ALA A 147 -16.72 10.66 2.70
CA ALA A 147 -16.94 11.93 2.01
C ALA A 147 -18.24 12.63 2.45
N THR A 148 -19.33 11.88 2.62
CA THR A 148 -20.62 12.44 3.08
C THR A 148 -20.54 12.87 4.54
N ARG A 149 -19.93 12.05 5.41
CA ARG A 149 -19.63 12.39 6.80
C ARG A 149 -18.77 13.65 6.93
N ALA A 150 -17.75 13.78 6.08
CA ALA A 150 -16.95 15.00 5.97
C ALA A 150 -17.77 16.24 5.59
N GLY A 151 -18.75 16.07 4.70
CA GLY A 151 -19.73 17.09 4.34
C GLY A 151 -20.80 17.34 5.40
N ARG A 152 -20.76 16.64 6.54
CA ARG A 152 -21.81 16.62 7.58
C ARG A 152 -23.18 16.20 7.03
N ILE A 153 -23.17 15.34 6.02
CA ILE A 153 -24.36 14.73 5.43
C ILE A 153 -24.42 13.30 5.94
N GLU A 154 -25.48 12.97 6.68
CA GLU A 154 -25.74 11.61 7.14
C GLU A 154 -26.50 10.85 6.06
N VAL A 155 -25.89 9.78 5.55
CA VAL A 155 -26.53 8.83 4.63
C VAL A 155 -26.51 7.46 5.30
N PRO A 156 -27.60 7.05 5.99
CA PRO A 156 -27.61 5.83 6.81
C PRO A 156 -27.15 4.58 6.04
N LEU A 157 -27.57 4.44 4.77
CA LEU A 157 -27.17 3.31 3.91
C LEU A 157 -25.66 3.19 3.70
N LEU A 158 -24.92 4.30 3.68
CA LEU A 158 -23.47 4.29 3.51
C LEU A 158 -22.74 3.93 4.79
N GLU A 159 -23.32 4.19 5.97
CA GLU A 159 -22.73 3.83 7.26
C GLU A 159 -22.50 2.32 7.37
N TYR A 160 -23.45 1.51 6.89
CA TYR A 160 -23.33 0.05 6.85
C TYR A 160 -22.14 -0.42 6.01
N SER A 161 -21.83 0.27 4.91
CA SER A 161 -20.68 -0.08 4.07
C SER A 161 -19.36 0.10 4.82
N ALA A 162 -19.25 1.13 5.67
CA ALA A 162 -18.08 1.34 6.51
C ALA A 162 -17.95 0.27 7.60
N TYR A 163 -19.06 -0.20 8.19
CA TYR A 163 -19.03 -1.32 9.13
C TYR A 163 -18.60 -2.63 8.47
N TRP A 164 -19.11 -2.95 7.28
CA TRP A 164 -18.67 -4.11 6.51
C TRP A 164 -17.21 -4.03 6.09
N ASP A 165 -16.76 -2.86 5.64
CA ASP A 165 -15.37 -2.62 5.29
C ASP A 165 -14.44 -2.87 6.50
N LEU A 166 -14.78 -2.29 7.65
CA LEU A 166 -14.06 -2.51 8.90
C LEU A 166 -14.06 -4.01 9.28
N ALA A 167 -15.18 -4.71 9.13
CA ALA A 167 -15.27 -6.11 9.47
C ALA A 167 -14.31 -6.99 8.64
N ILE A 168 -14.28 -6.76 7.32
CA ILE A 168 -13.41 -7.48 6.40
C ILE A 168 -11.94 -7.17 6.66
N ARG A 169 -11.61 -5.91 6.97
CA ARG A 169 -10.22 -5.46 7.17
C ARG A 169 -9.64 -5.87 8.51
N LEU A 170 -10.43 -5.72 9.57
CA LEU A 170 -9.96 -5.93 10.94
C LEU A 170 -9.83 -7.41 11.29
N PHE A 171 -10.54 -8.30 10.61
CA PHE A 171 -10.43 -9.75 10.86
C PHE A 171 -9.00 -10.28 10.75
N LEU A 172 -8.22 -9.80 9.78
CA LEU A 172 -6.82 -10.20 9.60
C LEU A 172 -5.83 -9.32 10.38
N SER A 173 -6.31 -8.27 11.05
CA SER A 173 -5.44 -7.33 11.79
C SER A 173 -4.53 -8.01 12.83
N PRO A 174 -4.99 -9.03 13.61
CA PRO A 174 -4.13 -9.70 14.59
C PRO A 174 -2.98 -10.50 13.96
N LEU A 175 -3.09 -10.85 12.67
CA LEU A 175 -2.05 -11.56 11.93
C LEU A 175 -1.04 -10.62 11.28
N THR A 176 -1.23 -9.29 11.34
CA THR A 176 -0.36 -8.34 10.66
C THR A 176 1.11 -8.47 11.08
N PRO A 177 1.47 -8.64 12.36
CA PRO A 177 2.84 -8.89 12.78
C PRO A 177 3.50 -10.06 12.06
N LEU A 178 2.81 -11.19 12.03
CA LEU A 178 3.28 -12.38 11.34
C LEU A 178 3.44 -12.12 9.84
N ILE A 179 2.47 -11.44 9.20
CA ILE A 179 2.53 -11.13 7.77
C ILE A 179 3.70 -10.18 7.46
N VAL A 180 3.96 -9.18 8.31
CA VAL A 180 5.12 -8.28 8.16
C VAL A 180 6.43 -9.06 8.32
N VAL A 181 6.54 -9.96 9.31
CA VAL A 181 7.72 -10.82 9.47
C VAL A 181 7.95 -11.69 8.22
N ILE A 182 6.89 -12.26 7.65
CA ILE A 182 6.97 -13.02 6.38
C ILE A 182 7.47 -12.11 5.25
N PHE A 183 6.93 -10.89 5.11
CA PHE A 183 7.39 -9.94 4.11
C PHE A 183 8.89 -9.60 4.25
N LEU A 184 9.34 -9.31 5.47
CA LEU A 184 10.72 -8.95 5.75
C LEU A 184 11.70 -10.12 5.48
N THR A 185 11.30 -11.35 5.80
CA THR A 185 12.11 -12.55 5.55
C THR A 185 12.16 -12.95 4.07
N ILE A 186 11.14 -12.61 3.27
CA ILE A 186 11.16 -12.83 1.81
C ILE A 186 12.32 -12.11 1.13
N GLY A 187 12.89 -11.06 1.73
CA GLY A 187 14.10 -10.41 1.23
C GLY A 187 15.23 -11.39 0.93
N TYR A 188 15.46 -12.40 1.78
CA TYR A 188 16.50 -13.41 1.56
C TYR A 188 16.18 -14.33 0.38
N ILE A 189 14.92 -14.77 0.27
CA ILE A 189 14.45 -15.60 -0.85
C ILE A 189 14.58 -14.83 -2.17
N LEU A 190 14.16 -13.57 -2.17
CA LEU A 190 14.26 -12.67 -3.32
C LEU A 190 15.73 -12.43 -3.71
N LEU A 191 16.64 -12.30 -2.74
CA LEU A 191 18.08 -12.15 -3.00
C LEU A 191 18.62 -13.37 -3.74
N VAL A 192 18.40 -14.57 -3.20
CA VAL A 192 18.79 -15.82 -3.85
C VAL A 192 18.18 -15.91 -5.25
N LYS A 193 16.88 -15.69 -5.40
CA LYS A 193 16.18 -15.74 -6.68
C LYS A 193 16.76 -14.76 -7.70
N SER A 194 17.09 -13.53 -7.28
CA SER A 194 17.62 -12.49 -8.17
C SER A 194 19.04 -12.79 -8.68
N LEU A 195 19.77 -13.70 -8.03
CA LEU A 195 21.09 -14.16 -8.48
C LEU A 195 21.00 -15.26 -9.54
N PHE A 196 20.00 -16.14 -9.44
CA PHE A 196 19.85 -17.29 -10.33
C PHE A 196 18.93 -17.03 -11.54
N PHE A 197 17.92 -16.17 -11.39
CA PHE A 197 16.93 -15.93 -12.45
C PHE A 197 17.17 -14.59 -13.13
N LYS A 198 17.11 -14.60 -14.47
CA LYS A 198 17.20 -13.37 -15.25
C LYS A 198 16.03 -12.44 -14.95
N LYS A 199 16.36 -11.15 -14.93
CA LYS A 199 15.41 -10.05 -14.88
C LYS A 199 14.58 -10.03 -16.15
N GLU A 200 13.26 -10.12 -16.01
CA GLU A 200 12.32 -9.97 -17.12
C GLU A 200 11.86 -8.51 -17.20
N TYR A 201 12.01 -7.91 -18.38
CA TYR A 201 11.43 -6.61 -18.70
C TYR A 201 10.21 -6.83 -19.59
N GLU A 202 9.07 -6.32 -19.15
CA GLU A 202 7.90 -6.26 -20.03
C GLU A 202 7.93 -4.96 -20.84
N ASN A 203 7.99 -5.11 -22.16
CA ASN A 203 7.83 -4.02 -23.12
C ASN A 203 6.35 -3.68 -23.29
N VAL A 204 5.80 -2.98 -22.30
CA VAL A 204 4.50 -2.30 -22.43
C VAL A 204 4.79 -0.82 -22.69
N GLU A 205 4.01 -0.16 -23.54
CA GLU A 205 4.20 1.28 -23.77
C GLU A 205 4.03 2.10 -22.48
N ALA A 206 4.90 3.09 -22.31
CA ALA A 206 4.88 3.98 -21.16
C ALA A 206 3.75 5.01 -21.31
N SER A 207 2.64 4.82 -20.60
CA SER A 207 1.59 5.84 -20.54
C SER A 207 1.87 6.88 -19.46
N LYS A 208 2.02 8.14 -19.88
CA LYS A 208 2.16 9.31 -18.97
C LYS A 208 0.88 9.59 -18.17
N LEU A 209 -0.25 9.02 -18.58
CA LEU A 209 -1.55 9.18 -17.92
C LEU A 209 -1.49 8.73 -16.46
N TYR A 210 -0.86 7.58 -16.17
CA TYR A 210 -0.85 7.02 -14.82
C TYR A 210 -0.05 7.85 -13.83
N VAL A 211 1.05 8.49 -14.27
CA VAL A 211 1.79 9.44 -13.42
C VAL A 211 0.92 10.66 -13.14
N THR A 212 0.25 11.17 -14.16
CA THR A 212 -0.64 12.32 -14.02
C THR A 212 -1.77 12.01 -13.03
N VAL A 213 -2.42 10.86 -13.16
CA VAL A 213 -3.45 10.39 -12.23
C VAL A 213 -2.88 10.19 -10.82
N GLY A 214 -1.71 9.58 -10.69
CA GLY A 214 -1.03 9.43 -9.39
C GLY A 214 -0.75 10.78 -8.71
N VAL A 215 -0.26 11.77 -9.47
CA VAL A 215 -0.06 13.14 -8.98
C VAL A 215 -1.38 13.78 -8.57
N LEU A 216 -2.45 13.63 -9.37
CA LEU A 216 -3.78 14.13 -8.99
C LEU A 216 -4.29 13.48 -7.70
N ILE A 217 -4.05 12.18 -7.49
CA ILE A 217 -4.39 11.49 -6.24
C ILE A 217 -3.56 12.08 -5.08
N ALA A 218 -2.25 12.27 -5.26
CA ALA A 218 -1.38 12.86 -4.23
C ALA A 218 -1.83 14.29 -3.84
N LEU A 219 -2.21 15.09 -4.83
CA LEU A 219 -2.77 16.43 -4.61
C LEU A 219 -4.14 16.36 -3.93
N THR A 220 -4.99 15.41 -4.30
CA THR A 220 -6.32 15.22 -3.69
C THR A 220 -6.19 14.81 -2.22
N VAL A 221 -5.29 13.86 -1.90
CA VAL A 221 -4.95 13.47 -0.52
C VAL A 221 -4.46 14.68 0.28
N SER A 222 -3.54 15.45 -0.30
CA SER A 222 -2.99 16.65 0.34
C SER A 222 -4.06 17.72 0.58
N TYR A 223 -4.94 17.93 -0.41
CA TYR A 223 -6.05 18.87 -0.31
C TYR A 223 -7.07 18.42 0.74
N ALA A 224 -7.40 17.13 0.79
CA ALA A 224 -8.36 16.60 1.77
C ALA A 224 -7.95 16.92 3.21
N ILE A 225 -6.66 16.79 3.55
CA ILE A 225 -6.12 17.07 4.90
C ILE A 225 -6.34 18.54 5.33
N TYR A 226 -6.29 19.47 4.39
CA TYR A 226 -6.39 20.91 4.64
C TYR A 226 -7.65 21.53 4.03
N SER A 227 -8.60 20.70 3.60
CA SER A 227 -9.88 21.17 3.09
C SER A 227 -10.70 21.75 4.24
N PRO A 228 -11.34 22.92 4.08
CA PRO A 228 -12.22 23.48 5.10
C PRO A 228 -13.37 22.54 5.51
N LEU A 229 -13.75 21.59 4.66
CA LEU A 229 -14.77 20.58 4.96
C LEU A 229 -14.29 19.60 6.04
N LEU A 230 -13.07 19.11 5.90
CA LEU A 230 -12.48 18.08 6.76
C LEU A 230 -11.67 18.68 7.92
N ASN A 231 -11.15 19.88 7.75
CA ASN A 231 -10.31 20.59 8.70
C ASN A 231 -10.70 22.08 8.76
N PRO A 232 -11.90 22.40 9.30
CA PRO A 232 -12.44 23.77 9.30
C PRO A 232 -11.57 24.77 10.07
N GLY A 233 -10.80 24.29 11.05
CA GLY A 233 -9.84 25.12 11.79
C GLY A 233 -8.49 25.31 11.08
N LEU A 234 -8.27 24.68 9.93
CA LEU A 234 -6.98 24.60 9.24
C LEU A 234 -5.84 24.27 10.21
N ARG A 235 -6.09 23.27 11.07
CA ARG A 235 -5.12 22.77 12.04
C ARG A 235 -3.96 22.15 11.28
N ILE A 236 -2.74 22.48 11.68
CA ILE A 236 -1.54 21.86 11.12
C ILE A 236 -1.49 20.39 11.57
N ILE A 237 -1.39 19.48 10.61
CA ILE A 237 -1.37 18.02 10.84
C ILE A 237 0.07 17.51 10.83
N GLY A 238 0.33 16.48 11.62
CA GLY A 238 1.64 15.85 11.72
C GLY A 238 2.40 16.21 12.99
N VAL A 239 3.11 15.26 13.59
CA VAL A 239 3.92 15.50 14.80
C VAL A 239 5.04 16.50 14.51
N ASP A 240 5.88 16.23 13.50
CA ASP A 240 7.02 17.07 13.19
C ASP A 240 6.63 18.48 12.72
N THR A 241 5.57 18.60 11.92
CA THR A 241 5.07 19.89 11.42
C THR A 241 4.48 20.76 12.54
N ARG A 242 3.96 20.17 13.62
CA ARG A 242 3.47 20.91 14.79
C ARG A 242 4.58 21.27 15.78
N VAL A 243 5.54 20.37 15.99
CA VAL A 243 6.50 20.47 17.10
C VAL A 243 7.86 21.03 16.67
N TYR A 244 8.40 20.55 15.55
CA TYR A 244 9.79 20.82 15.17
C TYR A 244 9.92 21.87 14.07
N TYR A 245 9.05 21.84 13.04
CA TYR A 245 9.21 22.69 11.86
C TYR A 245 9.03 24.19 12.15
N PRO A 246 8.07 24.63 12.99
CA PRO A 246 8.00 26.01 13.47
C PRO A 246 9.29 26.46 14.14
N ARG A 247 9.88 25.59 14.98
CA ARG A 247 11.16 25.88 15.65
C ARG A 247 12.31 25.99 14.65
N PHE A 248 12.30 25.21 13.57
CA PHE A 248 13.31 25.33 12.52
C PHE A 248 13.20 26.66 11.80
N ILE A 249 11.98 27.09 11.46
CA ILE A 249 11.72 28.40 10.84
C ILE A 249 12.14 29.55 11.75
N ALA A 250 11.73 29.52 13.03
CA ALA A 250 12.06 30.56 14.00
C ALA A 250 13.58 30.70 14.19
N ASN A 251 14.28 29.58 14.32
CA ASN A 251 15.74 29.60 14.47
C ASN A 251 16.47 30.01 13.18
N ALA A 252 16.00 29.56 12.01
CA ALA A 252 16.55 30.01 10.73
C ALA A 252 16.35 31.52 10.52
N THR A 253 15.22 32.07 10.98
CA THR A 253 14.95 33.52 10.97
C THR A 253 15.89 34.26 11.93
N ARG A 254 16.13 33.71 13.12
CA ARG A 254 16.98 34.35 14.15
C ARG A 254 18.48 34.29 13.85
N TYR A 255 18.95 33.17 13.31
CA TYR A 255 20.38 32.86 13.18
C TYR A 255 20.85 32.73 11.71
N GLY A 256 19.93 32.83 10.75
CA GLY A 256 20.22 32.77 9.32
C GLY A 256 20.81 31.43 8.88
N LEU A 257 21.66 31.50 7.85
CA LEU A 257 22.32 30.33 7.24
C LEU A 257 23.19 29.54 8.23
N SER A 258 23.72 30.17 9.27
CA SER A 258 24.55 29.49 10.28
C SER A 258 23.80 28.35 10.98
N TYR A 259 22.52 28.57 11.31
CA TYR A 259 21.66 27.54 11.89
C TYR A 259 21.34 26.43 10.89
N ILE A 260 21.06 26.80 9.63
CA ILE A 260 20.71 25.85 8.56
C ILE A 260 21.88 24.91 8.30
N ILE A 261 23.09 25.44 8.15
CA ILE A 261 24.32 24.66 7.96
C ILE A 261 24.64 23.84 9.21
N GLY A 262 24.39 24.40 10.40
CA GLY A 262 24.55 23.72 11.69
C GLY A 262 23.63 22.50 11.86
N LYS A 263 22.49 22.44 11.16
CA LYS A 263 21.59 21.27 11.12
C LYS A 263 22.06 20.21 10.13
N ARG A 264 23.29 19.71 10.31
CA ARG A 264 23.97 18.76 9.39
C ARG A 264 23.10 17.58 8.93
N GLU A 265 22.23 17.04 9.78
CA GLU A 265 21.39 15.87 9.43
C GLU A 265 20.27 16.15 8.41
N ARG A 266 19.91 17.43 8.23
CA ARG A 266 18.71 17.86 7.48
C ARG A 266 18.80 19.30 6.94
N SER A 267 20.01 19.80 6.71
CA SER A 267 20.27 21.19 6.33
C SER A 267 19.52 21.60 5.06
N LEU A 268 19.49 20.71 4.05
CA LEU A 268 18.79 20.97 2.79
C LEU A 268 17.27 20.99 2.97
N PHE A 269 16.72 20.12 3.84
CA PHE A 269 15.30 20.16 4.15
C PHE A 269 14.90 21.42 4.92
N VAL A 270 15.72 21.84 5.89
CA VAL A 270 15.48 23.10 6.63
C VAL A 270 15.61 24.29 5.69
N LEU A 271 16.56 24.29 4.76
CA LEU A 271 16.66 25.32 3.73
C LEU A 271 15.40 25.37 2.85
N MET A 272 14.93 24.23 2.36
CA MET A 272 13.68 24.14 1.58
C MET A 272 12.49 24.71 2.36
N LEU A 273 12.33 24.31 3.63
CA LEU A 273 11.28 24.81 4.50
C LEU A 273 11.39 26.33 4.73
N TYR A 274 12.59 26.83 4.99
CA TYR A 274 12.83 28.25 5.21
C TYR A 274 12.56 29.07 3.96
N LEU A 275 12.94 28.59 2.77
CA LEU A 275 12.62 29.24 1.51
C LEU A 275 11.10 29.29 1.29
N LEU A 276 10.38 28.19 1.51
CA LEU A 276 8.91 28.19 1.45
C LEU A 276 8.31 29.23 2.41
N TYR A 277 8.81 29.27 3.65
CA TYR A 277 8.40 30.28 4.63
C TYR A 277 8.59 31.71 4.11
N LEU A 278 9.74 32.03 3.50
CA LEU A 278 9.99 33.38 2.96
C LEU A 278 9.02 33.78 1.85
N PHE A 279 8.53 32.83 1.05
CA PHE A 279 7.61 33.12 -0.06
C PHE A 279 6.14 33.19 0.36
N VAL A 280 5.70 32.35 1.30
CA VAL A 280 4.26 32.17 1.58
C VAL A 280 3.87 32.32 3.05
N GLY A 281 4.83 32.60 3.93
CA GLY A 281 4.64 32.64 5.38
C GLY A 281 4.59 31.25 6.02
N GLU A 282 4.64 31.22 7.35
CA GLU A 282 4.83 29.97 8.12
C GLU A 282 3.68 28.98 7.91
N LYS A 283 2.44 29.40 8.16
CA LYS A 283 1.28 28.50 8.08
C LYS A 283 1.14 27.88 6.69
N THR A 284 1.24 28.68 5.64
CA THR A 284 1.13 28.22 4.25
C THR A 284 2.29 27.32 3.86
N ALA A 285 3.52 27.62 4.30
CA ALA A 285 4.68 26.78 4.04
C ALA A 285 4.49 25.37 4.63
N LEU A 286 4.00 25.27 5.87
CA LEU A 286 3.71 24.00 6.53
C LEU A 286 2.61 23.20 5.82
N ILE A 287 1.59 23.87 5.28
CA ILE A 287 0.52 23.24 4.47
C ILE A 287 1.06 22.75 3.13
N LEU A 288 1.90 23.53 2.45
CA LEU A 288 2.46 23.19 1.12
C LEU A 288 3.49 22.05 1.15
N LEU A 289 4.08 21.74 2.31
CA LEU A 289 4.99 20.60 2.43
C LEU A 289 4.35 19.28 2.02
N THR A 290 3.09 19.06 2.38
CA THR A 290 2.36 17.82 2.07
C THR A 290 2.22 17.60 0.56
N PRO A 291 1.59 18.50 -0.24
CA PRO A 291 1.46 18.29 -1.68
C PRO A 291 2.80 18.22 -2.42
N ILE A 292 3.80 19.01 -2.01
CA ILE A 292 5.15 18.95 -2.61
C ILE A 292 5.76 17.58 -2.40
N THR A 293 5.72 17.09 -1.16
CA THR A 293 6.37 15.85 -0.76
C THR A 293 5.68 14.62 -1.35
N LEU A 294 4.35 14.56 -1.30
CA LEU A 294 3.58 13.43 -1.85
C LEU A 294 3.68 13.36 -3.37
N THR A 295 3.69 14.50 -4.05
CA THR A 295 3.90 14.58 -5.50
C THR A 295 5.30 14.09 -5.88
N LEU A 296 6.32 14.57 -5.17
CA LEU A 296 7.70 14.17 -5.41
C LEU A 296 7.89 12.66 -5.21
N TYR A 297 7.35 12.11 -4.13
CA TYR A 297 7.40 10.67 -3.83
C TYR A 297 6.68 9.82 -4.89
N THR A 298 5.54 10.30 -5.38
CA THR A 298 4.76 9.61 -6.43
C THR A 298 5.53 9.55 -7.74
N ILE A 299 6.11 10.67 -8.18
CA ILE A 299 6.91 10.73 -9.41
C ILE A 299 8.17 9.87 -9.27
N ALA A 300 8.87 9.97 -8.13
CA ALA A 300 10.09 9.21 -7.89
C ALA A 300 9.83 7.69 -7.87
N SER A 301 8.72 7.26 -7.25
CA SER A 301 8.29 5.86 -7.22
C SER A 301 8.01 5.33 -8.63
N TYR A 302 7.31 6.11 -9.46
CA TYR A 302 7.11 5.77 -10.87
C TYR A 302 8.44 5.62 -11.62
N VAL A 303 9.35 6.58 -11.49
CA VAL A 303 10.62 6.59 -12.23
C VAL A 303 11.50 5.41 -11.82
N MET A 304 11.59 5.12 -10.52
CA MET A 304 12.32 3.96 -10.01
C MET A 304 11.69 2.65 -10.47
N ALA A 305 10.37 2.48 -10.32
CA ALA A 305 9.67 1.28 -10.77
C ALA A 305 9.82 1.04 -12.27
N ARG A 306 9.76 2.11 -13.09
CA ARG A 306 9.95 2.01 -14.54
C ARG A 306 11.32 1.47 -14.90
N GLU A 307 12.36 2.00 -14.26
CA GLU A 307 13.74 1.63 -14.55
C GLU A 307 14.09 0.22 -14.05
N LEU A 308 13.54 -0.15 -12.88
CA LEU A 308 13.81 -1.42 -12.22
C LEU A 308 12.90 -2.56 -12.68
N LEU A 309 11.63 -2.32 -13.02
CA LEU A 309 10.65 -3.39 -13.23
C LEU A 309 9.80 -3.22 -14.50
N GLY A 310 10.01 -2.14 -15.25
CA GLY A 310 9.30 -1.87 -16.51
C GLY A 310 7.99 -1.09 -16.35
N ASN A 311 7.40 -0.71 -17.48
CA ASN A 311 6.28 0.25 -17.54
C ASN A 311 4.99 -0.26 -16.88
N ARG A 312 4.73 -1.57 -16.93
CA ARG A 312 3.53 -2.16 -16.33
C ARG A 312 3.53 -2.06 -14.81
N VAL A 313 4.69 -2.20 -14.17
CA VAL A 313 4.79 -2.00 -12.72
C VAL A 313 4.78 -0.51 -12.40
N ALA A 314 5.44 0.30 -13.23
CA ALA A 314 5.49 1.75 -13.04
C ALA A 314 4.09 2.39 -12.98
N LYS A 315 3.14 1.98 -13.84
CA LYS A 315 1.77 2.52 -13.77
C LYS A 315 1.13 2.31 -12.39
N TYR A 316 1.30 1.14 -11.78
CA TYR A 316 0.76 0.86 -10.45
C TYR A 316 1.55 1.55 -9.36
N ALA A 317 2.87 1.68 -9.50
CA ALA A 317 3.69 2.42 -8.56
C ALA A 317 3.23 3.89 -8.47
N ALA A 318 2.88 4.52 -9.60
CA ALA A 318 2.32 5.87 -9.59
C ALA A 318 0.97 5.97 -8.85
N LEU A 319 0.08 4.97 -9.02
CA LEU A 319 -1.24 4.98 -8.39
C LEU A 319 -1.19 4.64 -6.89
N ILE A 320 -0.31 3.73 -6.49
CA ILE A 320 -0.24 3.22 -5.11
C ILE A 320 0.70 4.06 -4.23
N ALA A 321 1.68 4.75 -4.81
CA ALA A 321 2.60 5.60 -4.05
C ALA A 321 1.88 6.61 -3.13
N PRO A 322 0.79 7.28 -3.54
CA PRO A 322 0.01 8.15 -2.64
C PRO A 322 -1.00 7.42 -1.75
N LEU A 323 -1.17 6.09 -1.88
CA LEU A 323 -2.24 5.29 -1.26
C LEU A 323 -1.68 4.06 -0.51
N ASN A 324 -0.74 4.26 0.40
CA ASN A 324 -0.17 3.17 1.21
C ASN A 324 0.20 3.65 2.61
N TYR A 325 0.52 2.72 3.50
CA TYR A 325 0.85 3.05 4.89
C TYR A 325 2.04 3.99 5.05
N THR A 326 3.01 4.00 4.12
CA THR A 326 4.16 4.92 4.18
C THR A 326 3.69 6.37 4.07
N ILE A 327 2.64 6.63 3.29
CA ILE A 327 2.05 7.96 3.17
C ILE A 327 1.19 8.32 4.38
N THR A 328 0.31 7.43 4.84
CA THR A 328 -0.52 7.73 6.01
C THR A 328 0.34 7.95 7.25
N ALA A 329 1.32 7.09 7.49
CA ALA A 329 2.29 7.24 8.58
C ALA A 329 3.18 8.48 8.40
N GLY A 330 3.54 8.79 7.15
CA GLY A 330 4.29 9.99 6.78
C GLY A 330 3.54 11.27 7.08
N ILE A 331 2.22 11.32 6.84
CA ILE A 331 1.35 12.46 7.17
C ILE A 331 1.17 12.56 8.69
N PHE A 332 0.81 11.45 9.35
CA PHE A 332 0.57 11.44 10.80
C PHE A 332 1.81 11.87 11.60
N SER A 333 2.98 11.37 11.22
CA SER A 333 4.25 11.69 11.90
C SER A 333 4.90 12.95 11.34
N ALA A 334 4.46 13.45 10.17
CA ALA A 334 5.13 14.48 9.37
C ALA A 334 6.58 14.13 9.00
N TYR A 335 6.82 12.89 8.55
CA TYR A 335 8.13 12.44 8.04
C TYR A 335 8.41 12.95 6.62
N TYR A 336 8.16 14.24 6.37
CA TYR A 336 8.30 14.83 5.05
C TYR A 336 9.77 14.90 4.61
N ASN A 337 10.70 15.16 5.52
CA ASN A 337 12.13 15.07 5.22
C ASN A 337 12.56 13.65 4.84
N ASN A 338 12.01 12.61 5.48
CA ASN A 338 12.26 11.22 5.08
C ASN A 338 11.74 10.97 3.66
N LEU A 339 10.50 11.35 3.37
CA LEU A 339 9.89 11.14 2.05
C LEU A 339 10.63 11.89 0.93
N VAL A 340 11.06 13.14 1.18
CA VAL A 340 11.89 13.89 0.22
C VAL A 340 13.22 13.19 -0.01
N ALA A 341 13.92 12.78 1.05
CA ALA A 341 15.18 12.05 0.91
C ALA A 341 15.01 10.71 0.17
N THR A 342 13.97 9.93 0.50
CA THR A 342 13.61 8.69 -0.20
C THR A 342 13.36 8.96 -1.69
N SER A 343 12.66 10.04 -2.02
CA SER A 343 12.38 10.42 -3.41
C SER A 343 13.66 10.74 -4.18
N ILE A 344 14.58 11.48 -3.57
CA ILE A 344 15.90 11.78 -4.13
C ILE A 344 16.68 10.47 -4.36
N ILE A 345 16.67 9.56 -3.38
CA ILE A 345 17.33 8.25 -3.49
C ILE A 345 16.70 7.39 -4.60
N PHE A 346 15.38 7.44 -4.79
CA PHE A 346 14.69 6.73 -5.87
C PHE A 346 15.11 7.24 -7.25
N PHE A 347 15.25 8.56 -7.42
CA PHE A 347 15.83 9.12 -8.65
C PHE A 347 17.29 8.74 -8.84
N ALA A 348 18.10 8.80 -7.79
CA ALA A 348 19.51 8.38 -7.82
C ALA A 348 19.62 6.90 -8.23
N THR A 349 18.77 6.05 -7.67
CA THR A 349 18.67 4.62 -7.99
C THR A 349 18.38 4.39 -9.46
N ALA A 350 17.38 5.09 -10.02
CA ALA A 350 17.05 4.97 -11.43
C ALA A 350 18.23 5.42 -12.32
N LEU A 351 18.96 6.46 -11.94
CA LEU A 351 20.13 6.94 -12.68
C LEU A 351 21.33 5.98 -12.57
N ILE A 352 21.56 5.37 -11.41
CA ILE A 352 22.56 4.31 -11.24
C ILE A 352 22.27 3.16 -12.20
N GLU A 353 21.02 2.71 -12.28
CA GLU A 353 20.63 1.63 -13.19
C GLU A 353 20.80 2.01 -14.67
N LYS A 354 20.44 3.23 -15.05
CA LYS A 354 20.73 3.75 -16.40
C LYS A 354 22.21 3.81 -16.71
N TRP A 355 23.03 4.25 -15.76
CA TRP A 355 24.49 4.22 -15.90
C TRP A 355 25.01 2.79 -16.06
N LEU A 356 24.49 1.82 -15.29
CA LEU A 356 24.91 0.43 -15.40
C LEU A 356 24.56 -0.18 -16.76
N LYS A 357 23.41 0.20 -17.35
CA LYS A 357 22.96 -0.25 -18.67
C LYS A 357 23.72 0.42 -19.82
N ASN A 358 23.81 1.75 -19.80
CA ASN A 358 24.29 2.54 -20.94
C ASN A 358 25.76 2.95 -20.84
N ARG A 359 26.35 2.87 -19.64
CA ARG A 359 27.72 3.35 -19.32
C ARG A 359 27.98 4.83 -19.57
N GLU A 360 26.93 5.64 -19.71
CA GLU A 360 27.03 7.08 -19.87
C GLU A 360 27.36 7.78 -18.54
N LEU A 361 28.46 8.54 -18.51
CA LEU A 361 28.96 9.22 -17.31
C LEU A 361 27.96 10.23 -16.72
N LYS A 362 27.14 10.88 -17.56
CA LYS A 362 26.16 11.88 -17.11
C LYS A 362 25.17 11.32 -16.07
N TYR A 363 24.72 10.08 -16.24
CA TYR A 363 23.81 9.45 -15.29
C TYR A 363 24.50 9.15 -13.96
N PHE A 364 25.77 8.76 -14.00
CA PHE A 364 26.57 8.55 -12.80
C PHE A 364 26.77 9.85 -12.02
N ILE A 365 27.20 10.93 -12.69
CA ILE A 365 27.40 12.24 -12.06
C ILE A 365 26.10 12.73 -11.41
N LEU A 366 24.98 12.67 -12.14
CA LEU A 366 23.69 13.06 -11.59
C LEU A 366 23.26 12.19 -10.40
N ALA A 367 23.52 10.88 -10.44
CA ALA A 367 23.25 10.01 -9.31
C ALA A 367 24.08 10.37 -8.07
N VAL A 368 25.37 10.66 -8.24
CA VAL A 368 26.25 11.09 -7.14
C VAL A 368 25.76 12.40 -6.53
N LEU A 369 25.40 13.39 -7.36
CA LEU A 369 24.85 14.66 -6.90
C LEU A 369 23.55 14.45 -6.11
N LEU A 370 22.63 13.60 -6.58
CA LEU A 370 21.41 13.30 -5.84
C LEU A 370 21.70 12.59 -4.52
N LEU A 371 22.67 11.67 -4.46
CA LEU A 371 23.03 11.03 -3.19
C LEU A 371 23.61 12.02 -2.19
N GLU A 372 24.42 12.97 -2.64
CA GLU A 372 24.91 14.08 -1.80
C GLU A 372 23.72 14.92 -1.27
N LEU A 373 22.75 15.26 -2.13
CA LEU A 373 21.54 15.97 -1.70
C LEU A 373 20.72 15.15 -0.70
N ALA A 374 20.66 13.83 -0.85
CA ALA A 374 19.98 12.94 0.09
C ALA A 374 20.65 12.95 1.47
N VAL A 375 21.99 12.97 1.55
CA VAL A 375 22.75 13.08 2.80
C VAL A 375 22.34 14.34 3.57
N TYR A 376 22.30 15.50 2.90
CA TYR A 376 21.89 16.77 3.52
C TYR A 376 20.39 16.94 3.73
N THR A 377 19.56 16.10 3.11
CA THR A 377 18.10 16.09 3.33
C THR A 377 17.74 15.24 4.54
N HIS A 378 18.27 14.01 4.59
CA HIS A 378 18.07 13.08 5.70
C HIS A 378 19.19 12.03 5.75
N SER A 379 20.19 12.26 6.59
CA SER A 379 21.39 11.40 6.73
C SER A 379 21.09 9.92 7.02
N PHE A 380 20.09 9.61 7.87
CA PHE A 380 19.70 8.21 8.12
C PHE A 380 19.24 7.48 6.84
N MET A 381 18.41 8.11 6.01
CA MET A 381 17.93 7.49 4.76
C MET A 381 19.08 7.26 3.77
N ALA A 382 20.01 8.22 3.70
CA ALA A 382 21.21 8.09 2.89
C ALA A 382 22.14 6.98 3.39
N MET A 383 22.38 6.89 4.71
CA MET A 383 23.14 5.78 5.31
C MET A 383 22.46 4.43 5.05
N PHE A 384 21.16 4.34 5.30
CA PHE A 384 20.39 3.13 5.02
C PHE A 384 20.59 2.68 3.56
N TYR A 385 20.45 3.61 2.61
CA TYR A 385 20.67 3.31 1.21
C TYR A 385 22.12 2.97 0.88
N SER A 386 23.11 3.54 1.57
CA SER A 386 24.50 3.13 1.37
C SER A 386 24.74 1.66 1.72
N ILE A 387 24.06 1.11 2.74
CA ILE A 387 24.11 -0.32 3.08
C ILE A 387 23.45 -1.15 1.97
N VAL A 388 22.30 -0.71 1.45
CA VAL A 388 21.62 -1.33 0.30
C VAL A 388 22.55 -1.38 -0.92
N LEU A 389 23.19 -0.25 -1.23
CA LEU A 389 24.11 -0.11 -2.36
C LEU A 389 25.36 -0.97 -2.17
N GLY A 390 25.88 -1.05 -0.94
CA GLY A 390 27.00 -1.91 -0.57
C GLY A 390 26.68 -3.38 -0.80
N LEU A 391 25.54 -3.86 -0.30
CA LEU A 391 25.09 -5.23 -0.54
C LEU A 391 24.89 -5.51 -2.04
N TYR A 392 24.26 -4.58 -2.77
CA TYR A 392 24.10 -4.68 -4.22
C TYR A 392 25.45 -4.78 -4.95
N ALA A 393 26.45 -4.01 -4.50
CA ALA A 393 27.78 -3.98 -5.10
C ALA A 393 28.57 -5.29 -4.91
N VAL A 394 28.38 -5.99 -3.79
CA VAL A 394 29.03 -7.30 -3.51
C VAL A 394 28.75 -8.31 -4.62
N PHE A 395 27.55 -8.26 -5.18
CA PHE A 395 27.10 -9.15 -6.25
C PHE A 395 27.47 -8.66 -7.67
N LYS A 396 28.15 -7.51 -7.79
CA LYS A 396 28.73 -7.03 -9.06
C LYS A 396 30.18 -7.50 -9.22
N ARG A 397 30.72 -7.36 -10.43
CA ARG A 397 32.08 -7.78 -10.79
C ARG A 397 32.93 -6.61 -11.31
N GLY A 398 34.25 -6.75 -11.17
CA GLY A 398 35.27 -5.83 -11.71
C GLY A 398 35.09 -4.38 -11.25
N ARG A 399 35.37 -3.44 -12.16
CA ARG A 399 35.31 -1.99 -11.90
C ARG A 399 33.94 -1.51 -11.40
N THR A 400 32.84 -2.16 -11.83
CA THR A 400 31.48 -1.79 -11.37
C THR A 400 31.32 -2.02 -9.87
N ARG A 401 31.80 -3.16 -9.34
CA ARG A 401 31.79 -3.42 -7.89
C ARG A 401 32.58 -2.37 -7.12
N ALA A 402 33.80 -2.07 -7.58
CA ALA A 402 34.65 -1.08 -6.93
C ALA A 402 33.99 0.31 -6.88
N VAL A 403 33.44 0.79 -7.99
CA VAL A 403 32.78 2.11 -8.05
C VAL A 403 31.55 2.16 -7.15
N LEU A 404 30.69 1.13 -7.15
CA LEU A 404 29.51 1.11 -6.29
C LEU A 404 29.86 1.01 -4.80
N LEU A 405 30.90 0.23 -4.45
CA LEU A 405 31.41 0.16 -3.08
C LEU A 405 31.99 1.50 -2.62
N LEU A 406 32.80 2.16 -3.46
CA LEU A 406 33.33 3.49 -3.16
C LEU A 406 32.21 4.51 -2.95
N LEU A 407 31.19 4.48 -3.80
CA LEU A 407 30.01 5.34 -3.65
C LEU A 407 29.26 5.06 -2.34
N ALA A 408 29.03 3.79 -2.02
CA ALA A 408 28.42 3.39 -0.75
C ALA A 408 29.23 3.87 0.45
N ILE A 409 30.55 3.65 0.45
CA ILE A 409 31.45 4.08 1.53
C ILE A 409 31.45 5.61 1.67
N ALA A 410 31.51 6.35 0.56
CA ALA A 410 31.49 7.82 0.60
C ALA A 410 30.20 8.35 1.25
N VAL A 411 29.03 7.85 0.81
CA VAL A 411 27.74 8.22 1.40
C VAL A 411 27.66 7.83 2.88
N ALA A 412 28.17 6.65 3.24
CA ALA A 412 28.22 6.20 4.63
C ALA A 412 29.08 7.12 5.50
N ILE A 413 30.30 7.46 5.05
CA ILE A 413 31.23 8.34 5.77
C ILE A 413 30.63 9.73 5.97
N GLN A 414 29.96 10.29 4.97
CA GLN A 414 29.31 11.59 5.11
C GLN A 414 28.09 11.54 6.05
N SER A 415 27.38 10.41 6.09
CA SER A 415 26.21 10.21 6.96
C SER A 415 26.58 9.87 8.41
N LEU A 416 27.76 9.28 8.65
CA LEU A 416 28.27 8.81 9.95
C LEU A 416 28.25 9.88 11.07
N PRO A 417 28.73 11.13 10.85
CA PRO A 417 28.69 12.19 11.85
C PRO A 417 27.29 12.54 12.35
N SER A 418 26.26 12.21 11.56
CA SER A 418 24.86 12.44 11.90
C SER A 418 24.21 11.26 12.62
N ILE A 419 24.86 10.10 12.66
CA ILE A 419 24.32 8.86 13.24
C ILE A 419 25.03 8.51 14.56
N SER A 420 26.27 8.98 14.75
CA SER A 420 27.02 8.83 16.01
C SER A 420 26.30 9.43 17.22
N PHE A 421 25.43 10.42 17.02
CA PHE A 421 24.56 11.00 18.05
C PHE A 421 23.42 10.06 18.49
N TRP A 422 23.05 9.07 17.67
CA TRP A 422 21.88 8.21 17.86
C TRP A 422 22.20 6.74 18.16
N VAL A 423 23.30 6.21 17.63
CA VAL A 423 23.57 4.75 17.56
C VAL A 423 24.72 4.30 18.48
N SER A 424 25.61 5.21 18.90
CA SER A 424 26.96 4.81 19.31
C SER A 424 27.11 4.07 20.65
N LYS A 425 26.19 4.21 21.62
CA LYS A 425 26.28 3.46 22.90
C LYS A 425 25.27 2.32 23.05
N GLU A 426 24.05 2.50 22.57
CA GLU A 426 22.98 1.51 22.75
C GLU A 426 22.99 0.43 21.67
N SER A 427 23.37 0.76 20.43
CA SER A 427 23.37 -0.24 19.34
C SER A 427 24.52 -1.24 19.45
N ALA A 428 25.69 -0.84 19.99
CA ALA A 428 26.80 -1.75 20.28
C ALA A 428 26.46 -2.73 21.42
N LYS A 429 25.77 -2.26 22.47
CA LYS A 429 25.25 -3.12 23.55
C LYS A 429 24.12 -4.03 23.08
N ALA A 430 23.27 -3.54 22.17
CA ALA A 430 22.19 -4.29 21.56
C ALA A 430 22.66 -5.43 20.64
N ILE A 431 23.72 -5.21 19.85
CA ILE A 431 24.33 -6.27 19.02
C ILE A 431 24.99 -7.33 19.92
N ALA A 432 25.65 -6.92 21.00
CA ALA A 432 26.25 -7.84 21.96
C ALA A 432 25.24 -8.63 22.81
N LYS A 433 23.99 -8.15 22.91
CA LYS A 433 22.87 -8.78 23.63
C LYS A 433 21.76 -9.27 22.71
N ALA A 434 21.99 -9.35 21.40
CA ALA A 434 20.98 -9.79 20.45
C ALA A 434 20.44 -11.15 20.92
N PRO A 435 19.19 -11.22 21.45
CA PRO A 435 18.67 -12.47 21.96
C PRO A 435 18.52 -13.45 20.80
N LEU A 436 18.35 -14.72 21.12
CA LEU A 436 17.76 -15.68 20.20
C LEU A 436 16.54 -15.01 19.55
N SER A 437 16.61 -14.83 18.23
CA SER A 437 15.48 -14.33 17.44
C SER A 437 14.27 -15.21 17.77
N PHE A 438 13.07 -14.62 17.87
CA PHE A 438 11.82 -15.29 18.29
C PHE A 438 11.59 -15.51 19.80
N SER A 439 12.32 -14.84 20.70
CA SER A 439 11.91 -14.74 22.12
C SER A 439 10.63 -13.90 22.31
N GLU A 440 9.97 -14.00 23.46
CA GLU A 440 8.80 -13.18 23.82
C GLU A 440 9.10 -11.67 23.67
N ASN A 441 10.20 -11.21 24.27
CA ASN A 441 10.70 -9.83 24.12
C ASN A 441 10.91 -9.43 22.65
N TRP A 442 11.25 -10.36 21.76
CA TRP A 442 11.42 -10.06 20.34
C TRP A 442 10.08 -9.76 19.66
N TRP A 443 9.06 -10.56 19.97
CA TRP A 443 7.68 -10.36 19.52
C TRP A 443 7.10 -9.06 20.07
N ASP A 444 7.32 -8.73 21.34
CA ASP A 444 6.92 -7.44 21.92
C ASP A 444 7.47 -6.26 21.10
N GLY A 445 8.74 -6.36 20.67
CA GLY A 445 9.37 -5.35 19.82
C GLY A 445 8.80 -5.30 18.40
N VAL A 446 8.28 -6.41 17.85
CA VAL A 446 7.61 -6.45 16.54
C VAL A 446 6.20 -5.85 16.67
N ASP A 447 5.45 -6.31 17.66
CA ASP A 447 4.09 -5.87 17.95
C ASP A 447 4.07 -4.38 18.26
N PHE A 448 5.02 -3.87 19.05
CA PHE A 448 5.14 -2.44 19.29
C PHE A 448 5.33 -1.63 17.99
N VAL A 449 6.18 -2.09 17.07
CA VAL A 449 6.45 -1.39 15.80
C VAL A 449 5.24 -1.39 14.88
N ILE A 450 4.42 -2.44 14.91
CA ILE A 450 3.32 -2.60 13.97
C ILE A 450 2.02 -2.02 14.52
N TYR A 451 1.76 -2.23 15.81
CA TYR A 451 0.53 -1.81 16.47
C TYR A 451 0.61 -0.43 17.09
N ASN A 452 1.77 0.00 17.57
CA ASN A 452 1.86 1.24 18.35
C ASN A 452 2.56 2.38 17.60
N CYS A 453 3.50 2.09 16.70
CA CYS A 453 4.14 3.15 15.92
C CYS A 453 3.18 3.76 14.90
N ALA A 454 3.23 5.09 14.78
CA ALA A 454 2.37 5.88 13.89
C ALA A 454 0.87 5.53 14.00
N ALA A 455 0.36 5.34 15.22
CA ALA A 455 -1.06 5.08 15.48
C ALA A 455 -1.64 3.88 14.72
N ALA A 456 -0.93 2.75 14.75
CA ALA A 456 -1.35 1.49 14.12
C ALA A 456 -1.54 1.56 12.60
N LEU A 457 -1.01 2.59 11.91
CA LEU A 457 -1.22 2.75 10.46
C LEU A 457 -0.60 1.61 9.61
N ALA A 458 0.35 0.86 10.18
CA ALA A 458 0.91 -0.34 9.56
C ALA A 458 -0.01 -1.58 9.66
N VAL A 459 -1.15 -1.51 10.36
CA VAL A 459 -2.12 -2.59 10.53
C VAL A 459 -3.04 -2.70 9.30
N ASN A 460 -2.43 -2.98 8.15
CA ASN A 460 -3.14 -3.27 6.91
C ASN A 460 -2.63 -4.59 6.30
N PRO A 461 -3.19 -5.75 6.69
CA PRO A 461 -2.70 -7.05 6.26
C PRO A 461 -2.75 -7.23 4.73
N LEU A 462 -3.73 -6.62 4.05
CA LEU A 462 -3.86 -6.70 2.60
C LEU A 462 -2.74 -5.96 1.87
N GLU A 463 -2.27 -4.82 2.40
CA GLU A 463 -1.07 -4.12 1.89
C GLU A 463 0.16 -5.02 1.91
N TRP A 464 0.38 -5.71 3.02
CA TRP A 464 1.55 -6.58 3.20
C TRP A 464 1.44 -7.85 2.38
N ILE A 465 0.27 -8.47 2.27
CA ILE A 465 0.04 -9.63 1.39
C ILE A 465 0.33 -9.25 -0.07
N LEU A 466 -0.15 -8.09 -0.52
CA LEU A 466 0.11 -7.60 -1.87
C LEU A 466 1.62 -7.35 -2.11
N ALA A 467 2.31 -6.79 -1.11
CA ALA A 467 3.76 -6.60 -1.16
C ALA A 467 4.52 -7.94 -1.18
N ILE A 468 4.06 -8.95 -0.42
CA ILE A 468 4.60 -10.33 -0.44
C ILE A 468 4.50 -10.93 -1.84
N ILE A 469 3.31 -10.86 -2.45
CA ILE A 469 3.10 -11.35 -3.83
C ILE A 469 4.07 -10.65 -4.79
N GLY A 470 4.21 -9.33 -4.66
CA GLY A 470 5.12 -8.55 -5.47
C GLY A 470 6.59 -8.88 -5.25
N ALA A 471 7.03 -9.05 -4.00
CA ALA A 471 8.39 -9.42 -3.65
C ALA A 471 8.74 -10.82 -4.16
N LEU A 472 7.84 -11.80 -4.01
CA LEU A 472 8.03 -13.15 -4.56
C LEU A 472 8.08 -13.15 -6.09
N GLY A 473 7.37 -12.24 -6.75
CA GLY A 473 7.39 -12.09 -8.20
C GLY A 473 8.49 -11.17 -8.75
N ALA A 474 9.20 -10.42 -7.88
CA ALA A 474 10.32 -9.60 -8.28
C ALA A 474 11.55 -10.47 -8.58
N ARG A 475 12.42 -9.98 -9.46
CA ARG A 475 13.72 -10.60 -9.81
C ARG A 475 14.82 -9.56 -9.93
N ASP A 476 14.67 -8.44 -9.24
CA ASP A 476 15.62 -7.33 -9.28
C ASP A 476 16.53 -7.36 -8.05
N LEU A 477 17.83 -7.44 -8.29
CA LEU A 477 18.85 -7.60 -7.25
C LEU A 477 18.97 -6.36 -6.34
N LEU A 478 18.68 -5.15 -6.84
CA LEU A 478 18.73 -3.95 -6.02
C LEU A 478 17.53 -3.87 -5.08
N LEU A 479 16.32 -4.18 -5.57
CA LEU A 479 15.14 -4.35 -4.70
C LEU A 479 15.32 -5.49 -3.69
N ALA A 480 15.95 -6.59 -4.11
CA ALA A 480 16.30 -7.69 -3.21
C ALA A 480 17.22 -7.21 -2.09
N SER A 481 18.31 -6.52 -2.45
CA SER A 481 19.26 -5.95 -1.48
C SER A 481 18.56 -4.98 -0.51
N TRP A 482 17.62 -4.19 -1.02
CA TRP A 482 16.85 -3.23 -0.22
C TRP A 482 15.96 -3.93 0.82
N LEU A 483 15.19 -4.94 0.39
CA LEU A 483 14.34 -5.71 1.29
C LEU A 483 15.15 -6.55 2.26
N THR A 484 16.29 -7.11 1.86
CA THR A 484 17.20 -7.83 2.76
C THR A 484 17.75 -6.91 3.83
N VAL A 485 18.24 -5.71 3.49
CA VAL A 485 18.77 -4.76 4.48
C VAL A 485 17.68 -4.21 5.39
N GLY A 486 16.54 -3.79 4.82
CA GLY A 486 15.38 -3.32 5.59
C GLY A 486 14.83 -4.39 6.52
N GLY A 487 14.67 -5.61 6.00
CA GLY A 487 14.24 -6.79 6.76
C GLY A 487 15.22 -7.15 7.87
N SER A 488 16.52 -7.18 7.58
CA SER A 488 17.55 -7.49 8.58
C SER A 488 17.54 -6.47 9.72
N LEU A 489 17.53 -5.18 9.40
CA LEU A 489 17.54 -4.12 10.42
C LEU A 489 16.21 -4.08 11.19
N SER A 490 15.08 -4.32 10.54
CA SER A 490 13.77 -4.35 11.20
C SER A 490 13.59 -5.56 12.11
N LEU A 491 14.08 -6.74 11.72
CA LEU A 491 13.92 -7.98 12.48
C LEU A 491 14.99 -8.15 13.56
N PHE A 492 16.25 -7.84 13.27
CA PHE A 492 17.38 -8.21 14.13
C PHE A 492 17.92 -7.07 15.00
N SER A 493 17.38 -5.85 14.89
CA SER A 493 17.66 -4.82 15.89
C SER A 493 17.11 -5.23 17.26
N SER A 494 17.78 -4.85 18.34
CA SER A 494 17.31 -5.11 19.72
C SER A 494 15.84 -4.68 19.90
N PRO A 495 15.03 -5.41 20.68
CA PRO A 495 13.64 -5.05 20.92
C PRO A 495 13.45 -3.63 21.45
N GLN A 496 14.38 -3.17 22.29
CA GLN A 496 14.37 -1.82 22.87
C GLN A 496 14.70 -0.72 21.85
N GLN A 497 15.27 -1.08 20.68
CA GLN A 497 15.62 -0.16 19.59
C GLN A 497 14.46 -0.02 18.58
N TRP A 498 13.24 0.23 19.07
CA TRP A 498 12.04 0.35 18.22
C TRP A 498 12.17 1.42 17.13
N VAL A 499 12.91 2.50 17.39
CA VAL A 499 13.16 3.57 16.41
C VAL A 499 13.89 3.03 15.16
N LEU A 500 14.90 2.18 15.37
CA LEU A 500 15.66 1.59 14.28
C LEU A 500 14.79 0.59 13.51
N ARG A 501 14.02 -0.24 14.23
CA ARG A 501 13.08 -1.20 13.62
C ARG A 501 12.06 -0.48 12.73
N TRP A 502 11.37 0.51 13.28
CA TRP A 502 10.35 1.30 12.59
C TRP A 502 10.92 2.07 11.40
N ARG A 503 12.05 2.76 11.56
CA ARG A 503 12.65 3.53 10.46
C ARG A 503 13.17 2.64 9.34
N SER A 504 13.70 1.46 9.66
CA SER A 504 14.12 0.48 8.65
C SER A 504 12.93 -0.10 7.90
N LEU A 505 11.81 -0.40 8.58
CA LEU A 505 10.56 -0.80 7.94
C LEU A 505 10.03 0.29 7.00
N TYR A 506 9.97 1.53 7.48
CA TYR A 506 9.52 2.71 6.72
C TYR A 506 10.41 3.04 5.51
N ALA A 507 11.70 2.68 5.57
CA ALA A 507 12.66 2.91 4.48
C ALA A 507 12.53 1.90 3.32
N ILE A 508 11.77 0.81 3.49
CA ILE A 508 11.53 -0.16 2.42
C ILE A 508 10.60 0.46 1.37
N PRO A 509 10.88 0.32 0.06
CA PRO A 509 10.06 0.86 -1.01
C PRO A 509 8.78 0.03 -1.20
N LEU A 510 7.90 0.00 -0.19
CA LEU A 510 6.72 -0.88 -0.15
C LEU A 510 5.82 -0.68 -1.39
N ALA A 511 5.60 0.57 -1.79
CA ALA A 511 4.80 0.91 -2.98
C ALA A 511 5.30 0.19 -4.25
N ILE A 512 6.60 -0.02 -4.40
CA ILE A 512 7.19 -0.70 -5.56
C ILE A 512 6.88 -2.21 -5.53
N PHE A 513 6.96 -2.83 -4.34
CA PHE A 513 6.57 -4.23 -4.17
C PHE A 513 5.07 -4.42 -4.38
N GLN A 514 4.23 -3.57 -3.78
CA GLN A 514 2.78 -3.63 -3.99
C GLN A 514 2.40 -3.45 -5.47
N ALA A 515 3.06 -2.51 -6.16
CA ALA A 515 2.86 -2.30 -7.59
C ALA A 515 3.20 -3.54 -8.43
N LYS A 516 4.27 -4.28 -8.08
CA LYS A 516 4.58 -5.55 -8.74
C LYS A 516 3.51 -6.60 -8.44
N GLY A 517 3.00 -6.64 -7.21
CA GLY A 517 1.87 -7.50 -6.83
C GLY A 517 0.62 -7.22 -7.67
N LEU A 518 0.26 -5.95 -7.85
CA LEU A 518 -0.87 -5.54 -8.69
C LEU A 518 -0.68 -5.92 -10.16
N ALA A 519 0.53 -5.75 -10.70
CA ALA A 519 0.84 -6.16 -12.07
C ALA A 519 0.62 -7.67 -12.28
N LEU A 520 1.06 -8.50 -11.33
CA LEU A 520 0.87 -9.95 -11.36
C LEU A 520 -0.59 -10.36 -11.17
N LEU A 521 -1.34 -9.65 -10.31
CA LEU A 521 -2.77 -9.87 -10.17
C LEU A 521 -3.52 -9.51 -11.45
N GLU A 522 -3.15 -8.42 -12.13
CA GLU A 522 -3.78 -8.02 -13.39
C GLU A 522 -3.62 -9.09 -14.49
N GLU A 523 -2.47 -9.77 -14.57
CA GLU A 523 -2.25 -10.89 -15.50
C GLU A 523 -3.27 -12.01 -15.34
N ARG A 524 -3.66 -12.27 -14.09
CA ARG A 524 -4.58 -13.36 -13.76
C ARG A 524 -6.04 -12.90 -13.77
N ASN A 525 -6.31 -11.72 -13.20
CA ASN A 525 -7.64 -11.16 -13.04
C ASN A 525 -7.56 -9.64 -12.84
N ARG A 526 -7.79 -8.88 -13.91
CA ARG A 526 -7.79 -7.42 -13.91
C ARG A 526 -8.72 -6.81 -12.86
N VAL A 527 -9.88 -7.42 -12.61
CA VAL A 527 -10.85 -6.93 -11.61
C VAL A 527 -10.27 -7.03 -10.20
N SER A 528 -9.51 -8.08 -9.89
CA SER A 528 -8.87 -8.25 -8.59
C SER A 528 -7.77 -7.22 -8.33
N ALA A 529 -7.01 -6.83 -9.36
CA ALA A 529 -6.05 -5.73 -9.23
C ALA A 529 -6.75 -4.39 -8.91
N TYR A 530 -7.88 -4.11 -9.56
CA TYR A 530 -8.68 -2.92 -9.25
C TYR A 530 -9.34 -2.97 -7.88
N ALA A 531 -9.78 -4.14 -7.43
CA ALA A 531 -10.27 -4.33 -6.07
C ALA A 531 -9.20 -3.98 -5.04
N MET A 532 -7.97 -4.48 -5.20
CA MET A 532 -6.87 -4.14 -4.28
C MET A 532 -6.54 -2.65 -4.30
N LEU A 533 -6.59 -1.97 -5.45
CA LEU A 533 -6.44 -0.50 -5.50
C LEU A 533 -7.57 0.24 -4.78
N ALA A 534 -8.81 -0.23 -4.89
CA ALA A 534 -9.94 0.35 -4.18
C ALA A 534 -9.79 0.19 -2.66
N VAL A 535 -9.35 -0.99 -2.19
CA VAL A 535 -9.01 -1.23 -0.78
C VAL A 535 -7.97 -0.22 -0.29
N GLN A 536 -6.89 -0.02 -1.04
CA GLN A 536 -5.85 0.96 -0.68
C GLN A 536 -6.38 2.40 -0.57
N ALA A 537 -7.21 2.80 -1.53
CA ALA A 537 -7.81 4.13 -1.56
C ALA A 537 -8.73 4.35 -0.35
N ALA A 538 -9.58 3.38 -0.03
CA ALA A 538 -10.48 3.46 1.10
C ALA A 538 -9.75 3.39 2.45
N TYR A 539 -8.68 2.59 2.57
CA TYR A 539 -7.85 2.57 3.78
C TYR A 539 -7.14 3.89 4.03
N THR A 540 -6.57 4.47 2.96
CA THR A 540 -5.98 5.80 3.03
C THR A 540 -7.04 6.83 3.44
N THR A 541 -8.24 6.78 2.86
CA THR A 541 -9.35 7.68 3.19
C THR A 541 -9.76 7.56 4.66
N ALA A 542 -10.00 6.34 5.15
CA ALA A 542 -10.37 6.07 6.54
C ALA A 542 -9.28 6.52 7.53
N SER A 543 -8.01 6.31 7.18
CA SER A 543 -6.87 6.77 7.98
C SER A 543 -6.83 8.29 8.06
N LEU A 544 -7.06 8.99 6.95
CA LEU A 544 -7.06 10.46 6.92
C LEU A 544 -8.20 11.05 7.75
N THR A 545 -9.41 10.50 7.66
CA THR A 545 -10.53 10.96 8.50
C THR A 545 -10.24 10.72 9.98
N GLY A 546 -9.68 9.56 10.32
CA GLY A 546 -9.23 9.26 11.69
C GLY A 546 -8.17 10.23 12.22
N ILE A 547 -7.18 10.59 11.39
CA ILE A 547 -6.15 11.60 11.74
C ILE A 547 -6.77 12.97 12.03
N LEU A 548 -7.84 13.33 11.31
CA LEU A 548 -8.54 14.61 11.45
C LEU A 548 -9.57 14.61 12.59
N GLY A 549 -9.92 13.45 13.13
CA GLY A 549 -10.94 13.30 14.17
C GLY A 549 -12.36 13.50 13.65
N VAL A 550 -12.60 13.18 12.38
CA VAL A 550 -13.90 13.20 11.68
C VAL A 550 -14.42 11.77 11.55
#